data_AF-A0A3R8Y3H8-F1
#
_entry.id   AF-A0A3R8Y3H8-F1
#
_cell.length_a   1.000
_cell.length_b   1.000
_cell.length_c   1.000
_cell.angle_alpha   90.00
_cell.angle_beta   90.00
_cell.angle_gamma   90.00
#
_symmetry.space_group_name_H-M   'P 1'
#
loop_
_entity.id
_entity.type
_entity.pdbx_description
1 polymer ?
#
loop_
_entity_poly.entity_id
_entity_poly.type
_entity_poly.pdbx_seq_one_letter_code
_entity_poly.pdbx_strand_id
1 'polypeptide(L)'
;MEPVTITDADGSPVRPEESGTALELLVHGVGGTTPEKMLDDPRTVRITGDEIAAVFRRADDVDAERGPRDARTGPVPEAYVWCNLTSGNGTRALWLLLLPFMVVNLAHWMRPTARGRKRTVRLYGLLVRLAGLTLTVLLVAAACEVALDLAAWQCAGTRACAESHTWLGFLSPDVSDGGWWSRPGRRLALAALVPAALTGFLWYLSHRTWSAYESQQPMSRDGEPEEEHGRTALGRPGFWYGRRLVARLRAAHTAAGLLTIAAAVSSMAAGHDRAPGGPALLDTLGRFLQAGIVAGAVAVVWVVCRRGRSEKYLDRQLDAHLVRRLPLAALLLLALAAVYAGWERPGWQSHGRLAGDATFGGIALVQGLLVLALAVVAHVLYRAHPDPRAAMRGLAGPAVATLACALGGVMSGGVSQRVADWLDGTGATIPGPPVLLTWQASVIPLVLVVLLGHCAWLGRRAWRAGRAQLGTVESEYPAEPKDAARTRRIARSRAMAALTDRGPRLLGVTSASTLLLGAGALVGALTSRRTPAGAAEGSYAFVQSAADTAQALGSWLIGLGFILFVTWGRRAYKDPSARRTIGILWDVGTFWPRAAHPFA
;
A
#
# COMPACT_ATOMS: atom_id res chain seq x y z
N MET A 1 36.35 -25.41 14.86
CA MET A 1 36.62 -24.37 13.84
C MET A 1 38.09 -24.06 14.02
N GLU A 2 38.95 -24.71 13.26
CA GLU A 2 40.39 -24.45 13.34
C GLU A 2 40.69 -23.05 12.81
N PRO A 3 41.60 -22.30 13.46
CA PRO A 3 41.95 -20.95 13.03
C PRO A 3 42.74 -21.01 11.74
N VAL A 4 42.19 -20.44 10.67
CA VAL A 4 42.90 -20.23 9.41
C VAL A 4 43.96 -19.15 9.65
N THR A 5 45.24 -19.53 9.56
CA THR A 5 46.36 -18.62 9.68
C THR A 5 46.59 -17.91 8.34
N ILE A 6 46.32 -16.61 8.29
CA ILE A 6 46.62 -15.79 7.10
C ILE A 6 48.11 -15.46 7.14
N THR A 7 48.80 -15.69 6.02
CA THR A 7 50.23 -15.42 5.85
C THR A 7 50.41 -14.38 4.75
N ASP A 8 51.35 -13.46 4.94
CA ASP A 8 51.71 -12.45 3.94
C ASP A 8 52.51 -13.07 2.78
N ALA A 9 52.73 -12.28 1.71
CA ALA A 9 53.42 -12.69 0.50
C ALA A 9 54.85 -13.25 0.71
N ASP A 10 55.44 -13.04 1.89
CA ASP A 10 56.77 -13.52 2.28
C ASP A 10 56.73 -14.65 3.35
N GLY A 11 55.57 -15.29 3.55
CA GLY A 11 55.44 -16.51 4.38
C GLY A 11 55.55 -16.32 5.90
N SER A 12 55.55 -15.08 6.39
CA SER A 12 55.56 -14.77 7.82
C SER A 12 54.14 -14.81 8.42
N PRO A 13 53.93 -15.34 9.63
CA PRO A 13 52.64 -15.24 10.32
C PRO A 13 52.37 -13.78 10.70
N VAL A 14 51.22 -13.25 10.28
CA VAL A 14 50.77 -11.90 10.66
C VAL A 14 50.69 -11.83 12.19
N ARG A 15 51.51 -10.97 12.81
CA ARG A 15 51.44 -10.74 14.26
C ARG A 15 50.06 -10.15 14.62
N PRO A 16 49.43 -10.54 15.75
CA PRO A 16 48.11 -10.02 16.15
C PRO A 16 48.06 -8.50 16.40
N GLU A 17 49.21 -7.81 16.37
CA GLU A 17 49.32 -6.39 16.70
C GLU A 17 48.65 -5.44 15.68
N GLU A 18 48.28 -5.91 14.48
CA GLU A 18 47.60 -5.08 13.48
C GLU A 18 46.06 -5.21 13.45
N SER A 19 45.46 -6.12 14.23
CA SER A 19 44.01 -6.30 14.27
C SER A 19 43.36 -5.27 15.23
N GLY A 20 42.92 -4.11 14.73
CA GLY A 20 42.27 -3.04 15.52
C GLY A 20 41.19 -3.51 16.53
N THR A 21 40.77 -2.63 17.45
CA THR A 21 39.77 -2.94 18.49
C THR A 21 38.57 -3.69 17.91
N ALA A 22 38.33 -4.92 18.36
CA ALA A 22 37.21 -5.72 17.90
C ALA A 22 35.89 -5.06 18.33
N LEU A 23 34.93 -4.93 17.41
CA LEU A 23 33.62 -4.34 17.66
C LEU A 23 32.52 -5.42 17.56
N GLU A 24 31.54 -5.36 18.45
CA GLU A 24 30.33 -6.17 18.41
C GLU A 24 29.12 -5.27 18.12
N LEU A 25 28.48 -5.44 16.96
CA LEU A 25 27.28 -4.67 16.62
C LEU A 25 26.01 -5.37 17.09
N LEU A 26 25.39 -4.84 18.13
CA LEU A 26 24.09 -5.25 18.62
C LEU A 26 23.00 -4.57 17.78
N VAL A 27 22.12 -5.36 17.18
CA VAL A 27 20.99 -4.88 16.37
C VAL A 27 19.70 -5.44 16.95
N HIS A 28 18.80 -4.56 17.41
CA HIS A 28 17.51 -5.00 17.92
C HIS A 28 16.59 -5.48 16.79
N GLY A 29 15.72 -6.45 17.11
CA GLY A 29 14.62 -6.87 16.23
C GLY A 29 13.49 -5.84 16.16
N VAL A 30 12.30 -6.28 15.75
CA VAL A 30 11.12 -5.40 15.63
C VAL A 30 10.61 -4.98 17.02
N GLY A 31 10.18 -3.72 17.18
CA GLY A 31 9.58 -3.23 18.43
C GLY A 31 10.41 -2.21 19.24
N GLY A 32 11.65 -1.94 18.82
CA GLY A 32 12.44 -0.79 19.27
C GLY A 32 12.95 -0.85 20.70
N THR A 33 13.95 -1.70 20.92
CA THR A 33 14.73 -1.74 22.17
C THR A 33 15.59 -0.47 22.30
N THR A 34 15.71 0.06 23.52
CA THR A 34 16.52 1.26 23.80
C THR A 34 18.01 0.89 23.89
N PRO A 35 18.93 1.83 23.63
CA PRO A 35 20.36 1.53 23.70
C PRO A 35 20.78 1.07 25.10
N GLU A 36 20.15 1.58 26.17
CA GLU A 36 20.46 1.19 27.55
C GLU A 36 20.17 -0.29 27.80
N LYS A 37 19.07 -0.79 27.22
CA LYS A 37 18.69 -2.20 27.33
C LYS A 37 19.54 -3.11 26.45
N MET A 38 20.01 -2.62 25.31
CA MET A 38 20.88 -3.39 24.42
C MET A 38 22.28 -3.52 25.01
N LEU A 39 22.79 -2.43 25.58
CA LEU A 39 24.12 -2.36 26.16
C LEU A 39 24.16 -2.78 27.65
N ASP A 40 22.99 -3.01 28.26
CA ASP A 40 22.84 -3.26 29.70
C ASP A 40 23.53 -2.18 30.57
N ASP A 41 23.43 -0.92 30.13
CA ASP A 41 24.09 0.22 30.77
C ASP A 41 23.21 1.48 30.66
N PRO A 42 22.89 2.18 31.76
CA PRO A 42 22.09 3.41 31.72
C PRO A 42 22.83 4.61 31.10
N ARG A 43 24.16 4.61 31.02
CA ARG A 43 25.00 5.68 30.50
C ARG A 43 25.42 5.37 29.07
N THR A 44 24.53 5.62 28.13
CA THR A 44 24.84 5.44 26.70
C THR A 44 25.17 6.76 26.02
N VAL A 45 26.10 6.72 25.07
CA VAL A 45 26.55 7.88 24.30
C VAL A 45 26.37 7.59 22.81
N ARG A 46 25.73 8.51 22.10
CA ARG A 46 25.60 8.43 20.64
C ARG A 46 26.95 8.75 20.00
N ILE A 47 27.53 7.78 19.31
CA ILE A 47 28.83 7.92 18.63
C ILE A 47 28.67 8.43 17.21
N THR A 48 27.62 7.99 16.50
CA THR A 48 27.32 8.43 15.14
C THR A 48 25.82 8.31 14.83
N GLY A 49 25.39 8.97 13.75
CA GLY A 49 23.99 9.06 13.34
C GLY A 49 23.24 10.22 13.99
N ASP A 50 21.92 10.13 14.00
CA ASP A 50 21.03 11.21 14.43
C ASP A 50 19.97 10.71 15.44
N GLU A 51 18.85 11.43 15.59
CA GLU A 51 17.75 11.02 16.47
C GLU A 51 16.87 9.92 15.85
N ILE A 52 17.02 9.65 14.55
CA ILE A 52 16.22 8.71 13.78
C ILE A 52 16.89 7.33 13.72
N ALA A 53 18.19 7.30 13.43
CA ALA A 53 19.00 6.09 13.46
C ALA A 53 20.43 6.43 13.89
N ALA A 54 20.93 5.69 14.88
CA ALA A 54 22.23 6.00 15.48
C ALA A 54 22.90 4.76 16.08
N VAL A 55 24.21 4.86 16.24
CA VAL A 55 25.04 3.89 16.96
C VAL A 55 25.39 4.48 18.32
N PHE A 56 25.17 3.68 19.36
CA PHE A 56 25.46 4.03 20.75
C PHE A 56 26.52 3.09 21.32
N ARG A 57 27.37 3.65 22.19
CA ARG A 57 28.28 2.88 23.06
C ARG A 57 27.97 3.16 24.52
N ARG A 58 28.48 2.33 25.41
CA ARG A 58 28.56 2.68 26.84
C ARG A 58 29.48 3.90 27.00
N ALA A 59 29.24 4.73 28.00
CA ALA A 59 30.06 5.92 28.25
C ALA A 59 31.55 5.58 28.43
N ASP A 60 31.84 4.43 29.06
CA ASP A 60 33.21 3.96 29.31
C ASP A 60 33.89 3.39 28.03
N ASP A 61 33.13 3.23 26.95
CA ASP A 61 33.56 2.60 25.69
C ASP A 61 33.75 3.60 24.53
N VAL A 62 33.48 4.90 24.78
CA VAL A 62 33.53 5.94 23.75
C VAL A 62 34.91 6.00 23.06
N ASP A 63 35.98 6.00 23.85
CA ASP A 63 37.37 6.09 23.36
C ASP A 63 38.06 4.72 23.25
N ALA A 64 37.31 3.63 23.10
CA ALA A 64 37.85 2.27 23.05
C ALA A 64 38.86 2.00 21.91
N GLU A 65 38.87 2.87 20.89
CA GLU A 65 39.82 2.83 19.77
C GLU A 65 41.12 3.60 20.05
N ARG A 66 41.14 4.45 21.09
CA ARG A 66 42.29 5.30 21.46
C ARG A 66 43.06 4.79 22.69
N GLY A 67 42.50 3.85 23.44
CA GLY A 67 43.10 3.30 24.67
C GLY A 67 44.06 2.13 24.41
N PRO A 68 45.00 1.85 25.33
CA PRO A 68 45.90 0.69 25.25
C PRO A 68 45.11 -0.63 25.30
N ARG A 69 45.45 -1.58 24.41
CA ARG A 69 44.73 -2.86 24.21
C ARG A 69 44.62 -3.74 25.45
N ASP A 70 45.58 -3.66 26.37
CA ASP A 70 45.86 -4.71 27.36
C ASP A 70 44.83 -4.86 28.50
N ALA A 71 43.89 -3.92 28.66
CA ALA A 71 42.92 -3.96 29.76
C ALA A 71 41.56 -4.60 29.39
N ARG A 72 41.29 -4.90 28.11
CA ARG A 72 39.93 -5.25 27.64
C ARG A 72 39.84 -6.70 27.17
N THR A 73 39.06 -7.50 27.86
CA THR A 73 38.70 -8.87 27.46
C THR A 73 37.44 -8.86 26.59
N GLY A 74 37.59 -8.82 25.27
CA GLY A 74 36.50 -9.03 24.31
C GLY A 74 36.13 -7.82 23.44
N PRO A 75 35.16 -7.99 22.51
CA PRO A 75 34.77 -6.93 21.59
C PRO A 75 34.00 -5.80 22.31
N VAL A 76 34.08 -4.59 21.76
CA VAL A 76 33.35 -3.42 22.26
C VAL A 76 31.93 -3.44 21.72
N PRO A 77 30.90 -3.52 22.58
CA PRO A 77 29.52 -3.59 22.13
C PRO A 77 29.02 -2.21 21.68
N GLU A 78 28.43 -2.19 20.49
CA GLU A 78 27.78 -1.03 19.88
C GLU A 78 26.31 -1.34 19.63
N ALA A 79 25.41 -0.52 20.16
CA ALA A 79 23.99 -0.66 19.90
C ALA A 79 23.56 0.19 18.70
N TYR A 80 23.17 -0.46 17.61
CA TYR A 80 22.49 0.21 16.50
C TYR A 80 20.99 0.30 16.76
N VAL A 81 20.52 1.52 16.98
CA VAL A 81 19.12 1.84 17.27
C VAL A 81 18.48 2.45 16.04
N TRP A 82 17.47 1.77 15.49
CA TRP A 82 16.82 2.13 14.22
C TRP A 82 15.31 2.33 14.32
N CYS A 83 14.72 2.11 15.51
CA CYS A 83 13.27 2.11 15.73
C CYS A 83 12.56 3.43 15.40
N ASN A 84 13.29 4.56 15.40
CA ASN A 84 12.73 5.85 15.02
C ASN A 84 12.58 6.00 13.49
N LEU A 85 13.17 5.14 12.66
CA LEU A 85 12.89 5.09 11.21
C LEU A 85 11.42 4.73 10.91
N THR A 86 10.76 4.03 11.83
CA THR A 86 9.40 3.47 11.62
C THR A 86 8.39 3.87 12.68
N SER A 87 8.81 4.22 13.91
CA SER A 87 7.93 4.70 14.99
C SER A 87 8.15 6.13 15.55
N GLY A 88 9.19 6.88 15.15
CA GLY A 88 9.55 8.19 15.73
C GLY A 88 8.58 9.39 15.51
N ASN A 89 7.97 9.59 14.33
CA ASN A 89 7.22 10.84 14.04
C ASN A 89 5.68 10.68 14.15
N GLY A 90 4.99 11.67 14.77
CA GLY A 90 3.52 11.68 14.92
C GLY A 90 2.75 11.79 13.59
N THR A 91 3.36 12.36 12.55
CA THR A 91 2.77 12.43 11.19
C THR A 91 2.59 11.05 10.53
N ARG A 92 3.14 9.99 11.13
CA ARG A 92 3.01 8.60 10.65
C ARG A 92 1.61 8.02 10.81
N ALA A 93 0.70 8.68 11.52
CA ALA A 93 -0.72 8.32 11.49
C ALA A 93 -1.31 8.38 10.06
N LEU A 94 -0.78 9.25 9.19
CA LEU A 94 -1.17 9.32 7.77
C LEU A 94 -0.73 8.08 6.97
N TRP A 95 0.13 7.22 7.51
CA TRP A 95 0.65 6.04 6.81
C TRP A 95 -0.37 4.92 6.67
N LEU A 96 -1.44 4.92 7.48
CA LEU A 96 -2.55 3.99 7.27
C LEU A 96 -3.20 4.19 5.88
N LEU A 97 -3.18 5.42 5.33
CA LEU A 97 -3.63 5.70 3.96
C LEU A 97 -2.73 5.03 2.91
N LEU A 98 -1.44 4.86 3.22
CA LEU A 98 -0.42 4.30 2.34
C LEU A 98 -0.30 2.78 2.46
N LEU A 99 -1.08 2.16 3.36
CA LEU A 99 -1.02 0.73 3.62
C LEU A 99 -1.18 -0.13 2.35
N PRO A 100 -2.14 0.13 1.44
CA PRO A 100 -2.24 -0.62 0.18
C PRO A 100 -0.96 -0.56 -0.66
N PHE A 101 -0.26 0.59 -0.65
CA PHE A 101 0.96 0.81 -1.41
C PHE A 101 2.15 0.05 -0.81
N MET A 102 2.23 -0.02 0.51
CA MET A 102 3.22 -0.82 1.23
C MET A 102 2.99 -2.31 0.96
N VAL A 103 1.74 -2.78 1.08
CA VAL A 103 1.38 -4.20 0.89
C VAL A 103 1.67 -4.67 -0.53
N VAL A 104 1.41 -3.87 -1.58
CA VAL A 104 1.75 -4.27 -2.96
C VAL A 104 3.27 -4.34 -3.19
N ASN A 105 4.08 -3.55 -2.48
CA ASN A 105 5.54 -3.69 -2.53
C ASN A 105 5.99 -5.02 -1.91
N LEU A 106 5.37 -5.49 -0.83
CA LEU A 106 5.64 -6.81 -0.25
C LEU A 106 5.35 -7.94 -1.24
N ALA A 107 4.27 -7.83 -2.02
CA ALA A 107 3.93 -8.83 -3.04
C ALA A 107 5.07 -9.04 -4.06
N HIS A 108 5.90 -8.03 -4.33
CA HIS A 108 7.07 -8.17 -5.20
C HIS A 108 8.09 -9.16 -4.64
N TRP A 109 8.37 -9.05 -3.33
CA TRP A 109 9.40 -9.81 -2.63
C TRP A 109 8.95 -11.22 -2.23
N MET A 110 7.64 -11.49 -2.27
CA MET A 110 7.05 -12.82 -2.08
C MET A 110 7.06 -13.71 -3.34
N ARG A 111 7.75 -13.28 -4.40
CA ARG A 111 7.91 -14.04 -5.64
C ARG A 111 8.63 -15.38 -5.35
N PRO A 112 8.18 -16.50 -5.94
CA PRO A 112 8.91 -17.76 -5.88
C PRO A 112 10.33 -17.65 -6.44
N THR A 113 11.26 -18.45 -5.89
CA THR A 113 12.61 -18.61 -6.44
C THR A 113 12.53 -19.23 -7.84
N ALA A 114 13.38 -18.77 -8.76
CA ALA A 114 13.38 -19.27 -10.12
C ALA A 114 14.80 -19.28 -10.71
N ARG A 115 15.22 -20.42 -11.27
CA ARG A 115 16.47 -20.54 -12.04
C ARG A 115 16.15 -20.54 -13.53
N GLY A 116 16.90 -19.79 -14.33
CA GLY A 116 16.79 -19.78 -15.80
C GLY A 116 15.57 -19.06 -16.42
N ARG A 117 14.56 -18.62 -15.65
CA ARG A 117 13.31 -18.02 -16.18
C ARG A 117 13.27 -16.49 -16.13
N LYS A 118 14.26 -15.82 -16.74
CA LYS A 118 14.40 -14.35 -16.74
C LYS A 118 13.14 -13.61 -17.20
N ARG A 119 12.47 -14.10 -18.26
CA ARG A 119 11.25 -13.47 -18.81
C ARG A 119 10.07 -13.55 -17.84
N THR A 120 9.80 -14.72 -17.26
CA THR A 120 8.71 -14.94 -16.30
C THR A 120 8.92 -14.14 -15.01
N VAL A 121 10.16 -14.03 -14.52
CA VAL A 121 10.50 -13.18 -13.37
C VAL A 121 10.25 -11.70 -13.67
N ARG A 122 10.61 -11.23 -14.87
CA ARG A 122 10.32 -9.86 -15.31
C ARG A 122 8.81 -9.60 -15.42
N LEU A 123 8.06 -10.57 -15.95
CA LEU A 123 6.60 -10.49 -16.05
C LEU A 123 5.94 -10.44 -14.67
N TYR A 124 6.40 -11.25 -13.70
CA TYR A 124 5.92 -11.15 -12.33
C TYR A 124 6.11 -9.74 -11.77
N GLY A 125 7.33 -9.20 -11.86
CA GLY A 125 7.63 -7.85 -11.39
C GLY A 125 6.83 -6.77 -12.14
N LEU A 126 6.53 -6.98 -13.42
CA LEU A 126 5.68 -6.11 -14.22
C LEU A 126 4.24 -6.09 -13.70
N LEU A 127 3.64 -7.26 -13.49
CA LEU A 127 2.26 -7.38 -13.01
C LEU A 127 2.07 -6.72 -11.65
N VAL A 128 3.04 -6.87 -10.73
CA VAL A 128 3.00 -6.19 -9.42
C VAL A 128 3.13 -4.67 -9.56
N ARG A 129 3.98 -4.17 -10.48
CA ARG A 129 4.06 -2.72 -10.79
C ARG A 129 2.76 -2.18 -11.36
N LEU A 130 2.11 -2.90 -12.27
CA LEU A 130 0.81 -2.53 -12.82
C LEU A 130 -0.27 -2.54 -11.74
N ALA A 131 -0.28 -3.52 -10.84
CA ALA A 131 -1.17 -3.53 -9.68
C ALA A 131 -0.93 -2.29 -8.80
N GLY A 132 0.33 -1.93 -8.55
CA GLY A 132 0.69 -0.67 -7.90
C GLY A 132 0.14 0.57 -8.62
N LEU A 133 0.26 0.64 -9.94
CA LEU A 133 -0.29 1.75 -10.72
C LEU A 133 -1.81 1.85 -10.56
N THR A 134 -2.53 0.73 -10.61
CA THR A 134 -4.00 0.73 -10.41
C THR A 134 -4.39 1.22 -9.02
N LEU A 135 -3.59 0.99 -7.98
CA LEU A 135 -3.86 1.49 -6.64
C LEU A 135 -3.72 3.02 -6.56
N THR A 136 -2.78 3.61 -7.30
CA THR A 136 -2.70 5.08 -7.44
C THR A 136 -3.93 5.63 -8.14
N VAL A 137 -4.31 5.03 -9.27
CA VAL A 137 -5.51 5.45 -10.01
C VAL A 137 -6.75 5.31 -9.16
N LEU A 138 -6.89 4.22 -8.39
CA LEU A 138 -8.01 3.99 -7.48
C LEU A 138 -8.10 5.06 -6.40
N LEU A 139 -6.99 5.37 -5.72
CA LEU A 139 -6.96 6.41 -4.69
C LEU A 139 -7.36 7.78 -5.25
N VAL A 140 -6.80 8.16 -6.41
CA VAL A 140 -7.08 9.47 -7.02
C VAL A 140 -8.49 9.52 -7.58
N ALA A 141 -8.99 8.42 -8.18
CA ALA A 141 -10.37 8.30 -8.62
C ALA A 141 -11.34 8.42 -7.44
N ALA A 142 -11.02 7.85 -6.27
CA ALA A 142 -11.83 8.00 -5.05
C ALA A 142 -11.83 9.45 -4.54
N ALA A 143 -10.70 10.16 -4.62
CA ALA A 143 -10.65 11.58 -4.29
C ALA A 143 -11.45 12.44 -5.30
N CYS A 144 -11.42 12.07 -6.59
CA CYS A 144 -12.27 12.68 -7.61
C CYS A 144 -13.76 12.40 -7.36
N GLU A 145 -14.13 11.18 -7.02
CA GLU A 145 -15.49 10.79 -6.67
C GLU A 145 -16.03 11.67 -5.52
N VAL A 146 -15.26 11.83 -4.45
CA VAL A 146 -15.64 12.68 -3.32
C VAL A 146 -15.75 14.17 -3.69
N ALA A 147 -14.72 14.72 -4.31
CA ALA A 147 -14.64 16.16 -4.54
C ALA A 147 -15.46 16.62 -5.76
N LEU A 148 -15.34 15.91 -6.89
CA LEU A 148 -15.97 16.29 -8.15
C LEU A 148 -17.40 15.77 -8.23
N ASP A 149 -17.63 14.48 -7.93
CA ASP A 149 -18.97 13.91 -8.08
C ASP A 149 -19.89 14.27 -6.91
N LEU A 150 -19.57 13.79 -5.72
CA LEU A 150 -20.47 13.97 -4.57
C LEU A 150 -20.63 15.44 -4.17
N ALA A 151 -19.52 16.18 -3.99
CA ALA A 151 -19.59 17.56 -3.53
C ALA A 151 -19.95 18.56 -4.64
N ALA A 152 -19.18 18.59 -5.74
CA ALA A 152 -19.29 19.66 -6.74
C ALA A 152 -20.35 19.43 -7.82
N TRP A 153 -20.68 18.18 -8.14
CA TRP A 153 -21.66 17.84 -9.18
C TRP A 153 -23.04 17.53 -8.60
N GLN A 154 -23.11 16.63 -7.62
CA GLN A 154 -24.37 16.21 -7.00
C GLN A 154 -24.85 17.22 -5.95
N CYS A 155 -24.14 17.39 -4.82
CA CYS A 155 -24.63 18.22 -3.72
C CYS A 155 -24.74 19.71 -4.09
N ALA A 156 -23.69 20.30 -4.68
CA ALA A 156 -23.77 21.69 -5.16
C ALA A 156 -24.73 21.86 -6.35
N GLY A 157 -25.08 20.78 -7.05
CA GLY A 157 -26.10 20.78 -8.10
C GLY A 157 -27.53 20.69 -7.58
N THR A 158 -27.72 20.26 -6.33
CA THR A 158 -29.02 20.04 -5.69
C THR A 158 -29.28 21.09 -4.62
N ARG A 159 -30.31 21.91 -4.81
CA ARG A 159 -30.70 22.99 -3.89
C ARG A 159 -30.76 22.55 -2.42
N ALA A 160 -31.52 21.48 -2.11
CA ALA A 160 -31.70 21.01 -0.75
C ALA A 160 -30.40 20.60 -0.05
N CYS A 161 -29.44 20.03 -0.79
CA CYS A 161 -28.12 19.64 -0.25
C CYS A 161 -27.21 20.86 -0.06
N ALA A 162 -27.23 21.81 -1.00
CA ALA A 162 -26.45 23.04 -0.88
C ALA A 162 -26.93 23.97 0.24
N GLU A 163 -28.24 24.03 0.50
CA GLU A 163 -28.82 24.80 1.61
C GLU A 163 -28.42 24.24 2.98
N SER A 164 -28.30 22.91 3.11
CA SER A 164 -27.84 22.26 4.35
C SER A 164 -26.31 22.40 4.55
N HIS A 165 -25.56 22.63 3.48
CA HIS A 165 -24.10 22.77 3.49
C HIS A 165 -23.67 24.15 2.96
N THR A 166 -23.84 25.20 3.77
CA THR A 166 -23.63 26.61 3.38
C THR A 166 -22.27 26.92 2.76
N TRP A 167 -21.21 26.16 3.10
CA TRP A 167 -19.87 26.28 2.49
C TRP A 167 -19.85 25.88 1.00
N LEU A 168 -20.86 25.18 0.49
CA LEU A 168 -21.08 24.88 -0.93
C LEU A 168 -22.00 25.91 -1.62
N GLY A 169 -22.62 26.83 -0.88
CA GLY A 169 -23.63 27.75 -1.42
C GLY A 169 -23.16 28.57 -2.61
N PHE A 170 -21.91 29.04 -2.59
CA PHE A 170 -21.31 29.81 -3.70
C PHE A 170 -21.11 28.98 -4.99
N LEU A 171 -21.11 27.65 -4.87
CA LEU A 171 -21.12 26.74 -6.01
C LEU A 171 -22.55 26.47 -6.47
N SER A 172 -23.57 26.54 -5.64
CA SER A 172 -24.94 26.20 -6.04
C SER A 172 -25.57 27.24 -6.97
N PRO A 173 -26.29 26.84 -8.03
CA PRO A 173 -26.86 27.80 -8.97
C PRO A 173 -28.04 28.53 -8.33
N ASP A 174 -28.81 27.82 -7.50
CA ASP A 174 -30.01 28.31 -6.84
C ASP A 174 -29.71 29.15 -5.60
N VAL A 175 -28.58 28.89 -4.92
CA VAL A 175 -28.19 29.62 -3.70
C VAL A 175 -27.33 30.84 -4.02
N SER A 176 -26.56 30.82 -5.11
CA SER A 176 -25.69 31.94 -5.53
C SER A 176 -26.28 32.81 -6.64
N ASP A 177 -27.57 32.66 -6.95
CA ASP A 177 -28.26 33.37 -8.03
C ASP A 177 -27.51 33.31 -9.37
N GLY A 178 -26.99 32.12 -9.71
CA GLY A 178 -26.23 31.91 -10.95
C GLY A 178 -24.81 32.50 -10.94
N GLY A 179 -24.19 32.65 -9.77
CA GLY A 179 -22.83 33.19 -9.61
C GLY A 179 -21.75 32.51 -10.47
N TRP A 180 -20.59 33.15 -10.63
CA TRP A 180 -19.53 32.72 -11.57
C TRP A 180 -19.10 31.25 -11.42
N TRP A 181 -18.97 30.78 -10.18
CA TRP A 181 -18.56 29.41 -9.84
C TRP A 181 -19.70 28.39 -9.93
N SER A 182 -20.93 28.84 -10.17
CA SER A 182 -22.10 27.96 -10.26
C SER A 182 -22.21 27.21 -11.58
N ARG A 183 -21.37 27.48 -12.57
CA ARG A 183 -21.39 26.71 -13.81
C ARG A 183 -20.77 25.33 -13.59
N PRO A 184 -21.40 24.21 -14.00
CA PRO A 184 -20.96 22.85 -13.66
C PRO A 184 -19.47 22.61 -13.91
N GLY A 185 -18.95 22.99 -15.08
CA GLY A 185 -17.55 22.80 -15.42
C GLY A 185 -16.57 23.64 -14.61
N ARG A 186 -16.96 24.84 -14.14
CA ARG A 186 -16.14 25.68 -13.25
C ARG A 186 -16.10 25.10 -11.83
N ARG A 187 -17.21 24.55 -11.34
CA ARG A 187 -17.24 23.79 -10.07
C ARG A 187 -16.28 22.62 -10.11
N LEU A 188 -16.32 21.82 -11.20
CA LEU A 188 -15.43 20.67 -11.39
C LEU A 188 -13.96 21.09 -11.45
N ALA A 189 -13.64 22.17 -12.16
CA ALA A 189 -12.29 22.72 -12.23
C ALA A 189 -11.77 23.17 -10.86
N LEU A 190 -12.61 23.81 -10.04
CA LEU A 190 -12.25 24.20 -8.67
C LEU A 190 -12.08 22.97 -7.76
N ALA A 191 -13.02 22.03 -7.82
CA ALA A 191 -12.99 20.81 -7.02
C ALA A 191 -11.77 19.93 -7.32
N ALA A 192 -11.25 19.98 -8.55
CA ALA A 192 -10.03 19.28 -8.96
C ALA A 192 -8.77 19.68 -8.17
N LEU A 193 -8.78 20.83 -7.49
CA LEU A 193 -7.69 21.23 -6.60
C LEU A 193 -7.48 20.24 -5.45
N VAL A 194 -8.54 19.59 -4.95
CA VAL A 194 -8.46 18.63 -3.85
C VAL A 194 -7.65 17.37 -4.23
N PRO A 195 -8.02 16.59 -5.28
CA PRO A 195 -7.23 15.45 -5.70
C PRO A 195 -5.85 15.85 -6.28
N ALA A 196 -5.70 17.06 -6.84
CA ALA A 196 -4.41 17.57 -7.29
C ALA A 196 -3.47 17.84 -6.10
N ALA A 197 -3.98 18.45 -5.03
CA ALA A 197 -3.23 18.66 -3.79
C ALA A 197 -2.83 17.34 -3.14
N LEU A 198 -3.72 16.34 -3.10
CA LEU A 198 -3.39 14.98 -2.65
C LEU A 198 -2.24 14.38 -3.47
N THR A 199 -2.32 14.46 -4.80
CA THR A 199 -1.29 13.93 -5.71
C THR A 199 0.05 14.65 -5.51
N GLY A 200 0.03 15.97 -5.37
CA GLY A 200 1.22 16.79 -5.08
C GLY A 200 1.84 16.46 -3.72
N PHE A 201 1.01 16.24 -2.71
CA PHE A 201 1.46 15.83 -1.37
C PHE A 201 2.15 14.46 -1.38
N LEU A 202 1.55 13.46 -2.06
CA LEU A 202 2.17 12.13 -2.23
C LEU A 202 3.50 12.20 -2.99
N TRP A 203 3.56 13.02 -4.04
CA TRP A 203 4.81 13.29 -4.77
C TRP A 203 5.87 13.88 -3.85
N TYR A 204 5.52 14.89 -3.05
CA TYR A 204 6.42 15.56 -2.12
C TYR A 204 6.98 14.59 -1.07
N LEU A 205 6.11 13.82 -0.41
CA LEU A 205 6.52 12.83 0.58
C LEU A 205 7.45 11.76 -0.01
N SER A 206 7.11 11.24 -1.20
CA SER A 206 7.95 10.25 -1.89
C SER A 206 9.29 10.83 -2.33
N HIS A 207 9.32 12.07 -2.80
CA HIS A 207 10.57 12.74 -3.16
C HIS A 207 11.48 12.94 -1.94
N ARG A 208 10.91 13.41 -0.82
CA ARG A 208 11.64 13.62 0.43
C ARG A 208 12.25 12.34 0.97
N THR A 209 11.47 11.26 1.08
CA THR A 209 11.98 9.96 1.60
C THR A 209 12.99 9.32 0.65
N TRP A 210 12.77 9.42 -0.66
CA TRP A 210 13.73 8.94 -1.66
C TRP A 210 15.05 9.70 -1.59
N SER A 211 15.02 11.02 -1.45
CA SER A 211 16.22 11.85 -1.35
C SER A 211 17.03 11.50 -0.11
N ALA A 212 16.35 11.36 1.04
CA ALA A 212 17.02 11.08 2.31
C ALA A 212 17.66 9.68 2.37
N TYR A 213 16.93 8.64 1.94
CA TYR A 213 17.34 7.26 2.21
C TYR A 213 17.76 6.46 0.97
N GLU A 214 16.99 6.53 -0.13
CA GLU A 214 17.21 5.64 -1.28
C GLU A 214 18.17 6.19 -2.34
N SER A 215 18.46 7.49 -2.28
CA SER A 215 19.43 8.12 -3.16
C SER A 215 20.87 7.93 -2.70
N GLN A 216 21.07 7.51 -1.44
CA GLN A 216 22.37 7.24 -0.84
C GLN A 216 23.04 6.07 -1.54
N GLN A 217 24.25 6.31 -2.04
CA GLN A 217 25.02 5.28 -2.72
C GLN A 217 25.66 4.36 -1.67
N PRO A 218 25.48 3.02 -1.79
CA PRO A 218 26.23 2.09 -0.96
C PRO A 218 27.73 2.32 -1.14
N MET A 219 28.50 2.21 -0.05
CA MET A 219 29.96 2.27 -0.10
C MET A 219 30.47 1.22 -1.10
N SER A 220 31.31 1.64 -2.05
CA SER A 220 32.01 0.71 -2.93
C SER A 220 33.02 -0.08 -2.11
N ARG A 221 32.89 -1.41 -2.09
CA ARG A 221 33.97 -2.27 -1.62
C ARG A 221 34.96 -2.41 -2.77
N ASP A 222 36.10 -1.75 -2.66
CA ASP A 222 37.25 -2.03 -3.52
C ASP A 222 37.88 -3.35 -3.07
N GLY A 223 38.07 -4.30 -3.99
CA GLY A 223 39.15 -5.29 -3.86
C GLY A 223 38.89 -6.65 -3.19
N GLU A 224 37.68 -7.08 -2.82
CA GLU A 224 37.49 -8.50 -2.44
C GLU A 224 37.12 -9.37 -3.66
N PRO A 225 37.90 -10.43 -3.98
CA PRO A 225 37.60 -11.31 -5.10
C PRO A 225 36.19 -11.87 -4.96
N GLU A 226 35.38 -11.67 -5.99
CA GLU A 226 33.99 -12.11 -6.00
C GLU A 226 33.92 -13.64 -6.00
N GLU A 227 33.69 -14.25 -4.85
CA GLU A 227 33.24 -15.64 -4.81
C GLU A 227 31.84 -15.72 -5.46
N GLU A 228 31.83 -16.05 -6.75
CA GLU A 228 30.65 -16.12 -7.62
C GLU A 228 29.60 -17.13 -7.11
N HIS A 229 29.95 -17.98 -6.14
CA HIS A 229 29.18 -19.13 -5.69
C HIS A 229 28.42 -18.94 -4.35
N GLY A 230 28.59 -17.83 -3.63
CA GLY A 230 28.10 -17.71 -2.24
C GLY A 230 27.09 -16.61 -1.90
N ARG A 231 26.94 -15.55 -2.73
CA ARG A 231 26.17 -14.37 -2.29
C ARG A 231 24.66 -14.63 -2.23
N THR A 232 24.12 -14.58 -1.01
CA THR A 232 22.68 -14.46 -0.75
C THR A 232 22.11 -13.24 -1.51
N ALA A 233 20.83 -13.26 -1.86
CA ALA A 233 20.22 -12.19 -2.67
C ALA A 233 20.37 -10.79 -2.02
N LEU A 234 20.41 -10.74 -0.68
CA LEU A 234 20.55 -9.52 0.12
C LEU A 234 21.93 -8.85 0.00
N GLY A 235 22.98 -9.63 -0.28
CA GLY A 235 24.36 -9.13 -0.40
C GLY A 235 24.71 -8.58 -1.79
N ARG A 236 23.74 -8.54 -2.72
CA ARG A 236 24.00 -8.05 -4.08
C ARG A 236 24.04 -6.52 -4.11
N PRO A 237 24.98 -5.89 -4.86
CA PRO A 237 25.16 -4.43 -4.84
C PRO A 237 23.90 -3.62 -5.18
N GLY A 238 23.09 -4.10 -6.14
CA GLY A 238 21.85 -3.44 -6.54
C GLY A 238 20.64 -3.77 -5.67
N PHE A 239 20.75 -4.66 -4.68
CA PHE A 239 19.61 -5.14 -3.90
C PHE A 239 18.94 -4.02 -3.10
N TRP A 240 19.74 -3.14 -2.48
CA TRP A 240 19.26 -2.01 -1.66
C TRP A 240 19.17 -0.70 -2.46
N TYR A 241 19.94 -0.53 -3.54
CA TYR A 241 19.99 0.71 -4.33
C TYR A 241 18.86 0.86 -5.37
N GLY A 242 17.75 1.50 -4.97
CA GLY A 242 16.53 1.70 -5.79
C GLY A 242 16.45 3.00 -6.60
N ARG A 243 17.51 3.84 -6.59
CA ARG A 243 17.48 5.26 -6.99
C ARG A 243 16.75 5.53 -8.31
N ARG A 244 17.17 4.91 -9.42
CA ARG A 244 16.58 5.13 -10.76
C ARG A 244 15.13 4.65 -10.87
N LEU A 245 14.85 3.44 -10.38
CA LEU A 245 13.53 2.83 -10.49
C LEU A 245 12.48 3.67 -9.76
N VAL A 246 12.77 4.06 -8.52
CA VAL A 246 11.80 4.79 -7.69
C VAL A 246 11.59 6.21 -8.22
N ALA A 247 12.63 6.88 -8.73
CA ALA A 247 12.47 8.17 -9.41
C ALA A 247 11.55 8.07 -10.64
N ARG A 248 11.72 7.03 -11.46
CA ARG A 248 10.89 6.81 -12.65
C ARG A 248 9.45 6.44 -12.30
N LEU A 249 9.25 5.54 -11.34
CA LEU A 249 7.92 5.16 -10.87
C LEU A 249 7.21 6.36 -10.24
N ARG A 250 7.89 7.18 -9.43
CA ARG A 250 7.31 8.40 -8.87
C ARG A 250 6.78 9.31 -9.98
N ALA A 251 7.57 9.57 -11.02
CA ALA A 251 7.11 10.37 -12.15
C ALA A 251 5.89 9.76 -12.87
N ALA A 252 5.90 8.45 -13.11
CA ALA A 252 4.80 7.76 -13.75
C ALA A 252 3.50 7.78 -12.92
N HIS A 253 3.59 7.53 -11.61
CA HIS A 253 2.42 7.54 -10.71
C HIS A 253 1.88 8.95 -10.48
N THR A 254 2.74 9.97 -10.34
CA THR A 254 2.29 11.36 -10.28
C THR A 254 1.56 11.75 -11.56
N ALA A 255 2.10 11.40 -12.73
CA ALA A 255 1.42 11.64 -14.00
C ALA A 255 0.10 10.86 -14.11
N ALA A 256 0.05 9.61 -13.66
CA ALA A 256 -1.18 8.82 -13.62
C ALA A 256 -2.28 9.48 -12.78
N GLY A 257 -1.92 10.00 -11.60
CA GLY A 257 -2.85 10.75 -10.75
C GLY A 257 -3.39 11.98 -11.45
N LEU A 258 -2.50 12.84 -11.98
CA LEU A 258 -2.89 14.06 -12.70
C LEU A 258 -3.76 13.77 -13.94
N LEU A 259 -3.44 12.73 -14.71
CA LEU A 259 -4.23 12.31 -15.87
C LEU A 259 -5.60 11.75 -15.47
N THR A 260 -5.70 11.06 -14.33
CA THR A 260 -6.98 10.58 -13.78
C THR A 260 -7.89 11.76 -13.45
N ILE A 261 -7.34 12.82 -12.84
CA ILE A 261 -8.07 14.06 -12.55
C ILE A 261 -8.47 14.77 -13.85
N ALA A 262 -7.54 14.89 -14.81
CA ALA A 262 -7.82 15.53 -16.10
C ALA A 262 -8.95 14.81 -16.85
N ALA A 263 -8.95 13.48 -16.85
CA ALA A 263 -10.02 12.66 -17.42
C ALA A 263 -11.36 12.92 -16.71
N ALA A 264 -11.38 12.88 -15.38
CA ALA A 264 -12.59 13.12 -14.59
C ALA A 264 -13.21 14.50 -14.89
N VAL A 265 -12.41 15.56 -14.82
CA VAL A 265 -12.86 16.95 -15.07
C VAL A 265 -13.40 17.15 -16.48
N SER A 266 -12.72 16.61 -17.50
CA SER A 266 -13.05 16.86 -18.91
C SER A 266 -14.11 15.92 -19.48
N SER A 267 -14.34 14.75 -18.88
CA SER A 267 -15.24 13.70 -19.39
C SER A 267 -16.67 14.16 -19.59
N MET A 268 -17.26 14.86 -18.62
CA MET A 268 -18.66 15.33 -18.68
C MET A 268 -18.84 16.46 -19.68
N ALA A 269 -17.91 17.42 -19.70
CA ALA A 269 -17.90 18.51 -20.67
C ALA A 269 -17.81 17.96 -22.10
N ALA A 270 -16.92 17.00 -22.35
CA ALA A 270 -16.79 16.36 -23.65
C ALA A 270 -17.99 15.46 -24.01
N GLY A 271 -18.67 14.87 -23.01
CA GLY A 271 -19.93 14.15 -23.21
C GLY A 271 -21.05 15.07 -23.68
N HIS A 272 -21.18 16.24 -23.03
CA HIS A 272 -22.15 17.26 -23.41
C HIS A 272 -21.89 17.84 -24.80
N ASP A 273 -20.63 18.18 -25.11
CA ASP A 273 -20.26 18.75 -26.42
C ASP A 273 -20.48 17.78 -27.59
N ARG A 274 -20.42 16.46 -27.34
CA ARG A 274 -20.69 15.40 -28.34
C ARG A 274 -22.19 15.14 -28.56
N ALA A 275 -23.05 15.60 -27.66
CA ALA A 275 -24.49 15.38 -27.79
C ALA A 275 -25.03 16.12 -29.03
N PRO A 276 -26.14 15.65 -29.62
CA PRO A 276 -26.78 16.35 -30.73
C PRO A 276 -27.07 17.82 -30.36
N GLY A 277 -26.59 18.76 -31.18
CA GLY A 277 -26.71 20.20 -30.91
C GLY A 277 -25.56 20.83 -30.11
N GLY A 278 -24.52 20.06 -29.75
CA GLY A 278 -23.33 20.57 -29.08
C GLY A 278 -22.40 21.41 -29.99
N PRO A 279 -21.56 22.31 -29.43
CA PRO A 279 -20.68 23.16 -30.24
C PRO A 279 -19.55 22.37 -30.90
N ALA A 280 -19.52 22.34 -32.24
CA ALA A 280 -18.57 21.53 -33.03
C ALA A 280 -17.09 21.83 -32.72
N LEU A 281 -16.75 23.10 -32.44
CA LEU A 281 -15.39 23.49 -32.05
C LEU A 281 -14.99 22.87 -30.70
N LEU A 282 -15.89 22.92 -29.70
CA LEU A 282 -15.61 22.37 -28.37
C LEU A 282 -15.58 20.83 -28.40
N ASP A 283 -16.42 20.16 -29.21
CA ASP A 283 -16.29 18.71 -29.44
C ASP A 283 -14.90 18.37 -30.01
N THR A 284 -14.48 19.08 -31.06
CA THR A 284 -13.17 18.85 -31.70
C THR A 284 -12.02 19.05 -30.72
N LEU A 285 -12.02 20.15 -29.96
CA LEU A 285 -11.02 20.42 -28.91
C LEU A 285 -11.07 19.36 -27.79
N GLY A 286 -12.27 18.95 -27.38
CA GLY A 286 -12.48 17.90 -26.40
C GLY A 286 -11.90 16.56 -26.85
N ARG A 287 -12.05 16.20 -28.13
CA ARG A 287 -11.45 14.98 -28.70
C ARG A 287 -9.92 15.04 -28.70
N PHE A 288 -9.32 16.17 -29.09
CA PHE A 288 -7.87 16.34 -29.03
C PHE A 288 -7.34 16.25 -27.59
N LEU A 289 -8.03 16.89 -26.64
CA LEU A 289 -7.69 16.81 -25.23
C LEU A 289 -7.76 15.37 -24.71
N GLN A 290 -8.86 14.65 -24.98
CA GLN A 290 -9.01 13.25 -24.57
C GLN A 290 -7.96 12.35 -25.23
N ALA A 291 -7.66 12.56 -26.51
CA ALA A 291 -6.57 11.86 -27.19
C ALA A 291 -5.21 12.12 -26.53
N GLY A 292 -4.94 13.37 -26.11
CA GLY A 292 -3.75 13.73 -25.34
C GLY A 292 -3.68 13.04 -23.97
N ILE A 293 -4.80 12.97 -23.25
CA ILE A 293 -4.90 12.26 -21.97
C ILE A 293 -4.63 10.76 -22.15
N VAL A 294 -5.24 10.13 -23.17
CA VAL A 294 -5.02 8.72 -23.51
C VAL A 294 -3.57 8.46 -23.91
N ALA A 295 -2.97 9.31 -24.76
CA ALA A 295 -1.56 9.21 -25.13
C ALA A 295 -0.64 9.34 -23.91
N GLY A 296 -0.96 10.25 -22.98
CA GLY A 296 -0.28 10.38 -21.69
C GLY A 296 -0.40 9.11 -20.84
N ALA A 297 -1.59 8.51 -20.77
CA ALA A 297 -1.82 7.27 -20.04
C ALA A 297 -1.04 6.09 -20.64
N VAL A 298 -1.01 5.97 -21.97
CA VAL A 298 -0.18 4.97 -22.68
C VAL A 298 1.30 5.19 -22.39
N ALA A 299 1.77 6.44 -22.39
CA ALA A 299 3.15 6.76 -22.03
C ALA A 299 3.46 6.34 -20.57
N VAL A 300 2.57 6.63 -19.62
CA VAL A 300 2.71 6.18 -18.22
C VAL A 300 2.82 4.66 -18.13
N VAL A 301 1.91 3.92 -18.77
CA VAL A 301 1.94 2.44 -18.78
C VAL A 301 3.25 1.95 -19.38
N TRP A 302 3.68 2.52 -20.51
CA TRP A 302 4.97 2.17 -21.12
C TRP A 302 6.15 2.40 -20.17
N VAL A 303 6.18 3.53 -19.44
CA VAL A 303 7.22 3.84 -18.44
C VAL A 303 7.25 2.81 -17.30
N VAL A 304 6.08 2.39 -16.82
CA VAL A 304 5.94 1.35 -15.80
C VAL A 304 6.38 -0.03 -16.32
N CYS A 305 6.16 -0.28 -17.62
CA CYS A 305 6.51 -1.54 -18.29
C CYS A 305 8.00 -1.68 -18.64
N ARG A 306 8.67 -0.59 -19.01
CA ARG A 306 9.92 -0.63 -19.79
C ARG A 306 11.10 -1.36 -19.13
N ARG A 307 11.35 -1.16 -17.82
CA ARG A 307 12.46 -1.86 -17.10
C ARG A 307 12.11 -2.12 -15.64
N GLY A 308 12.54 -3.24 -15.09
CA GLY A 308 12.44 -3.50 -13.65
C GLY A 308 13.65 -3.00 -12.87
N ARG A 309 13.70 -3.35 -11.58
CA ARG A 309 14.88 -3.24 -10.72
C ARG A 309 16.03 -4.12 -11.25
N SER A 310 17.28 -3.68 -11.11
CA SER A 310 18.45 -4.55 -11.19
C SER A 310 18.97 -4.80 -9.79
N GLU A 311 19.05 -6.07 -9.37
CA GLU A 311 19.65 -6.45 -8.09
C GLU A 311 21.17 -6.66 -8.23
N LYS A 312 21.68 -6.91 -9.45
CA LYS A 312 23.07 -7.33 -9.68
C LYS A 312 24.07 -6.18 -9.65
N TYR A 313 23.68 -5.02 -10.15
CA TYR A 313 24.59 -3.87 -10.35
C TYR A 313 23.94 -2.58 -9.87
N LEU A 314 24.78 -1.60 -9.52
CA LEU A 314 24.34 -0.25 -9.16
C LEU A 314 23.88 0.51 -10.41
N ASP A 315 22.59 0.84 -10.51
CA ASP A 315 22.06 1.64 -11.62
C ASP A 315 22.16 3.14 -11.30
N ARG A 316 23.28 3.76 -11.70
CA ARG A 316 23.61 5.17 -11.43
C ARG A 316 22.93 6.16 -12.38
N GLN A 317 22.37 5.70 -13.50
CA GLN A 317 21.74 6.57 -14.49
C GLN A 317 20.41 7.12 -14.00
N LEU A 318 20.09 8.37 -14.33
CA LEU A 318 18.77 8.95 -14.11
C LEU A 318 18.12 9.29 -15.44
N ASP A 319 16.86 8.88 -15.61
CA ASP A 319 16.04 9.24 -16.77
C ASP A 319 15.51 10.69 -16.61
N ALA A 320 16.41 11.66 -16.44
CA ALA A 320 16.09 13.02 -15.95
C ALA A 320 15.03 13.73 -16.80
N HIS A 321 15.12 13.64 -18.13
CA HIS A 321 14.12 14.21 -19.03
C HIS A 321 12.74 13.59 -18.83
N LEU A 322 12.65 12.26 -18.69
CA LEU A 322 11.39 11.56 -18.46
C LEU A 322 10.81 11.92 -17.08
N VAL A 323 11.64 11.88 -16.05
CA VAL A 323 11.24 12.16 -14.66
C VAL A 323 10.70 13.58 -14.52
N ARG A 324 11.25 14.55 -15.26
CA ARG A 324 10.79 15.95 -15.25
C ARG A 324 9.62 16.20 -16.20
N ARG A 325 9.69 15.75 -17.46
CA ARG A 325 8.71 16.13 -18.50
C ARG A 325 7.37 15.41 -18.35
N LEU A 326 7.36 14.15 -17.90
CA LEU A 326 6.12 13.37 -17.84
C LEU A 326 5.08 13.96 -16.85
N PRO A 327 5.43 14.28 -15.59
CA PRO A 327 4.49 14.95 -14.68
C PRO A 327 4.10 16.35 -15.15
N LEU A 328 5.02 17.11 -15.76
CA LEU A 328 4.73 18.44 -16.29
C LEU A 328 3.75 18.40 -17.46
N ALA A 329 3.88 17.44 -18.37
CA ALA A 329 2.94 17.25 -19.47
C ALA A 329 1.56 16.84 -18.95
N ALA A 330 1.49 15.97 -17.94
CA ALA A 330 0.23 15.60 -17.29
C ALA A 330 -0.42 16.80 -16.56
N LEU A 331 0.39 17.65 -15.92
CA LEU A 331 -0.09 18.88 -15.28
C LEU A 331 -0.62 19.88 -16.31
N LEU A 332 0.05 20.03 -17.46
CA LEU A 332 -0.43 20.86 -18.56
C LEU A 332 -1.77 20.34 -19.10
N LEU A 333 -1.91 19.03 -19.31
CA LEU A 333 -3.18 18.42 -19.72
C LEU A 333 -4.30 18.63 -18.70
N LEU A 334 -3.98 18.59 -17.39
CA LEU A 334 -4.95 18.92 -16.34
C LEU A 334 -5.36 20.41 -16.39
N ALA A 335 -4.41 21.32 -16.58
CA ALA A 335 -4.72 22.74 -16.73
C ALA A 335 -5.60 23.00 -17.96
N LEU A 336 -5.28 22.37 -19.09
CA LEU A 336 -6.11 22.43 -20.31
C LEU A 336 -7.50 21.82 -20.08
N ALA A 337 -7.60 20.73 -19.34
CA ALA A 337 -8.87 20.12 -18.96
C ALA A 337 -9.72 21.04 -18.07
N ALA A 338 -9.11 21.74 -17.12
CA ALA A 338 -9.79 22.73 -16.27
C ALA A 338 -10.31 23.92 -17.09
N VAL A 339 -9.49 24.44 -18.02
CA VAL A 339 -9.91 25.52 -18.93
C VAL A 339 -11.04 25.06 -19.85
N TYR A 340 -10.90 23.89 -20.46
CA TYR A 340 -11.91 23.31 -21.36
C TYR A 340 -13.25 23.03 -20.64
N ALA A 341 -13.21 22.47 -19.43
CA ALA A 341 -14.40 22.24 -18.63
C ALA A 341 -15.02 23.56 -18.16
N GLY A 342 -14.20 24.52 -17.71
CA GLY A 342 -14.65 25.83 -17.23
C GLY A 342 -15.22 26.77 -18.30
N TRP A 343 -15.05 26.43 -19.58
CA TRP A 343 -15.62 27.17 -20.71
C TRP A 343 -17.14 27.20 -20.65
N GLU A 344 -17.72 28.35 -20.97
CA GLU A 344 -19.15 28.58 -20.84
C GLU A 344 -19.97 27.75 -21.83
N ARG A 345 -21.01 27.08 -21.31
CA ARG A 345 -21.96 26.26 -22.05
C ARG A 345 -23.38 26.63 -21.62
N PRO A 346 -24.12 27.42 -22.43
CA PRO A 346 -25.48 27.82 -22.10
C PRO A 346 -26.39 26.61 -21.90
N GLY A 347 -27.26 26.65 -20.87
CA GLY A 347 -28.22 25.57 -20.59
C GLY A 347 -27.64 24.30 -19.97
N TRP A 348 -26.32 24.19 -19.76
CA TRP A 348 -25.72 23.01 -19.14
C TRP A 348 -26.00 22.99 -17.62
N GLN A 349 -26.68 21.94 -17.17
CA GLN A 349 -27.00 21.67 -15.77
C GLN A 349 -26.39 20.34 -15.33
N SER A 350 -25.99 20.27 -14.05
CA SER A 350 -25.53 19.03 -13.42
C SER A 350 -26.73 18.16 -13.07
N HIS A 351 -26.77 16.92 -13.54
CA HIS A 351 -27.79 15.94 -13.19
C HIS A 351 -27.18 14.54 -13.08
N GLY A 352 -27.73 13.71 -12.19
CA GLY A 352 -27.27 12.34 -11.95
C GLY A 352 -25.85 12.28 -11.40
N ARG A 353 -25.21 11.13 -11.59
CA ARG A 353 -23.81 10.88 -11.21
C ARG A 353 -22.86 11.23 -12.36
N LEU A 354 -21.63 11.63 -12.05
CA LEU A 354 -20.51 11.46 -12.98
C LEU A 354 -20.34 9.98 -13.32
N ALA A 355 -19.69 9.68 -14.44
CA ALA A 355 -19.49 8.32 -14.96
C ALA A 355 -18.53 7.43 -14.13
N GLY A 356 -18.68 7.43 -12.79
CA GLY A 356 -17.87 6.67 -11.84
C GLY A 356 -18.07 5.16 -11.93
N ASP A 357 -19.27 4.67 -12.23
CA ASP A 357 -19.58 3.23 -12.33
C ASP A 357 -18.65 2.49 -13.30
N ALA A 358 -18.45 3.03 -14.50
CA ALA A 358 -17.55 2.45 -15.49
C ALA A 358 -16.08 2.52 -15.04
N THR A 359 -15.70 3.59 -14.34
CA THR A 359 -14.32 3.81 -13.88
C THR A 359 -13.94 2.82 -12.78
N PHE A 360 -14.71 2.75 -11.70
CA PHE A 360 -14.44 1.81 -10.61
C PHE A 360 -14.62 0.35 -11.06
N GLY A 361 -15.59 0.08 -11.96
CA GLY A 361 -15.76 -1.23 -12.59
C GLY A 361 -14.55 -1.65 -13.42
N GLY A 362 -14.04 -0.75 -14.26
CA GLY A 362 -12.83 -0.98 -15.04
C GLY A 362 -11.60 -1.22 -14.16
N ILE A 363 -11.43 -0.43 -13.09
CA ILE A 363 -10.32 -0.61 -12.14
C ILE A 363 -10.41 -1.98 -11.46
N ALA A 364 -11.58 -2.35 -10.94
CA ALA A 364 -11.80 -3.64 -10.27
C ALA A 364 -11.55 -4.83 -11.23
N LEU A 365 -12.02 -4.73 -12.47
CA LEU A 365 -11.78 -5.73 -13.52
C LEU A 365 -10.28 -5.90 -13.78
N VAL A 366 -9.57 -4.79 -14.04
CA VAL A 366 -8.13 -4.81 -14.34
C VAL A 366 -7.35 -5.37 -13.14
N GLN A 367 -7.68 -4.97 -11.91
CA GLN A 367 -7.05 -5.53 -10.70
C GLN A 367 -7.27 -7.03 -10.58
N GLY A 368 -8.49 -7.51 -10.79
CA GLY A 368 -8.81 -8.95 -10.79
C GLY A 368 -8.01 -9.72 -11.84
N LEU A 369 -7.96 -9.22 -13.08
CA LEU A 369 -7.18 -9.81 -14.17
C LEU A 369 -5.67 -9.82 -13.87
N LEU A 370 -5.13 -8.74 -13.30
CA LEU A 370 -3.72 -8.65 -12.90
C LEU A 370 -3.39 -9.67 -11.80
N VAL A 371 -4.26 -9.83 -10.80
CA VAL A 371 -4.11 -10.83 -9.73
C VAL A 371 -4.15 -12.25 -10.29
N LEU A 372 -5.08 -12.55 -11.19
CA LEU A 372 -5.18 -13.86 -11.84
C LEU A 372 -3.94 -14.16 -12.68
N ALA A 373 -3.49 -13.21 -13.50
CA ALA A 373 -2.26 -13.34 -14.27
C ALA A 373 -1.04 -13.53 -13.35
N LEU A 374 -0.97 -12.79 -12.24
CA LEU A 374 0.10 -12.90 -11.26
C LEU A 374 0.09 -14.28 -10.60
N ALA A 375 -1.08 -14.83 -10.29
CA ALA A 375 -1.24 -16.18 -9.75
C ALA A 375 -0.77 -17.26 -10.72
N VAL A 376 -1.12 -17.15 -12.01
CA VAL A 376 -0.64 -18.07 -13.06
C VAL A 376 0.89 -18.00 -13.18
N VAL A 377 1.45 -16.79 -13.27
CA VAL A 377 2.89 -16.58 -13.37
C VAL A 377 3.63 -17.12 -12.13
N ALA A 378 3.10 -16.85 -10.94
CA ALA A 378 3.67 -17.36 -9.69
C ALA A 378 3.62 -18.89 -9.63
N HIS A 379 2.51 -19.50 -10.06
CA HIS A 379 2.38 -20.96 -10.11
C HIS A 379 3.37 -21.58 -11.10
N VAL A 380 3.56 -20.99 -12.28
CA VAL A 380 4.55 -21.44 -13.27
C VAL A 380 5.98 -21.35 -12.72
N LEU A 381 6.31 -20.27 -12.01
CA LEU A 381 7.62 -20.13 -11.35
C LEU A 381 7.83 -21.21 -10.29
N TYR A 382 6.84 -21.43 -9.42
CA TYR A 382 6.91 -22.45 -8.37
C TYR A 382 7.02 -23.86 -8.96
N ARG A 383 6.22 -24.20 -9.97
CA ARG A 383 6.27 -25.52 -10.63
C ARG A 383 7.62 -25.81 -11.28
N ALA A 384 8.32 -24.77 -11.75
CA ALA A 384 9.63 -24.93 -12.36
C ALA A 384 10.73 -25.25 -11.34
N HIS A 385 10.63 -24.70 -10.12
CA HIS A 385 11.56 -24.94 -9.02
C HIS A 385 10.80 -25.00 -7.69
N PRO A 386 10.17 -26.15 -7.36
CA PRO A 386 9.39 -26.26 -6.13
C PRO A 386 10.30 -26.12 -4.90
N ASP A 387 10.12 -25.02 -4.17
CA ASP A 387 10.79 -24.77 -2.89
C ASP A 387 9.84 -25.11 -1.74
N PRO A 388 10.18 -26.04 -0.84
CA PRO A 388 9.39 -26.34 0.35
C PRO A 388 9.13 -25.12 1.25
N ARG A 389 10.01 -24.13 1.22
CA ARG A 389 9.90 -22.88 1.99
C ARG A 389 8.97 -21.85 1.33
N ALA A 390 8.55 -22.06 0.08
CA ALA A 390 7.66 -21.14 -0.61
C ALA A 390 6.25 -21.18 -0.01
N ALA A 391 5.86 -20.09 0.65
CA ALA A 391 4.53 -19.94 1.22
C ALA A 391 3.44 -20.15 0.15
N MET A 392 2.40 -20.90 0.53
CA MET A 392 1.24 -21.20 -0.33
C MET A 392 1.60 -21.79 -1.70
N ARG A 393 2.67 -22.60 -1.80
CA ARG A 393 3.14 -23.15 -3.08
C ARG A 393 3.39 -22.05 -4.12
N GLY A 394 3.95 -20.94 -3.65
CA GLY A 394 4.29 -19.76 -4.45
C GLY A 394 3.17 -18.73 -4.65
N LEU A 395 1.95 -18.95 -4.14
CA LEU A 395 0.81 -18.04 -4.31
C LEU A 395 0.74 -16.90 -3.29
N ALA A 396 1.72 -16.79 -2.39
CA ALA A 396 1.72 -15.75 -1.35
C ALA A 396 1.73 -14.33 -1.93
N GLY A 397 2.53 -14.08 -2.97
CA GLY A 397 2.57 -12.78 -3.64
C GLY A 397 1.23 -12.36 -4.27
N PRO A 398 0.58 -13.20 -5.10
CA PRO A 398 -0.79 -12.96 -5.57
C PRO A 398 -1.79 -12.68 -4.44
N ALA A 399 -1.75 -13.45 -3.36
CA ALA A 399 -2.65 -13.26 -2.22
C ALA A 399 -2.44 -11.90 -1.54
N VAL A 400 -1.18 -11.50 -1.35
CA VAL A 400 -0.85 -10.16 -0.82
C VAL A 400 -1.20 -9.04 -1.80
N ALA A 401 -1.10 -9.26 -3.11
CA ALA A 401 -1.60 -8.29 -4.10
C ALA A 401 -3.12 -8.16 -4.05
N THR A 402 -3.87 -9.26 -3.85
CA THR A 402 -5.32 -9.23 -3.61
C THR A 402 -5.64 -8.42 -2.35
N LEU A 403 -4.91 -8.65 -1.26
CA LEU A 403 -5.07 -7.89 -0.02
C LEU A 403 -4.84 -6.39 -0.24
N ALA A 404 -3.80 -6.01 -1.00
CA ALA A 404 -3.55 -4.60 -1.33
C ALA A 404 -4.72 -3.98 -2.11
N CYS A 405 -5.25 -4.68 -3.13
CA CYS A 405 -6.40 -4.22 -3.92
C CYS A 405 -7.66 -4.12 -3.06
N ALA A 406 -7.92 -5.11 -2.20
CA ALA A 406 -9.06 -5.13 -1.29
C ALA A 406 -9.01 -3.98 -0.28
N LEU A 407 -7.85 -3.73 0.35
CA LEU A 407 -7.64 -2.60 1.25
C LEU A 407 -7.89 -1.28 0.52
N GLY A 408 -7.32 -1.10 -0.67
CA GLY A 408 -7.53 0.09 -1.49
C GLY A 408 -9.01 0.30 -1.85
N GLY A 409 -9.72 -0.77 -2.23
CA GLY A 409 -11.14 -0.74 -2.56
C GLY A 409 -12.02 -0.40 -1.36
N VAL A 410 -11.81 -1.06 -0.22
CA VAL A 410 -12.55 -0.80 1.03
C VAL A 410 -12.33 0.63 1.53
N MET A 411 -11.09 1.12 1.47
CA MET A 411 -10.79 2.51 1.88
C MET A 411 -11.45 3.52 0.94
N SER A 412 -11.36 3.29 -0.37
CA SER A 412 -11.96 4.17 -1.39
C SER A 412 -13.48 4.20 -1.29
N GLY A 413 -14.12 3.02 -1.33
CA GLY A 413 -15.56 2.89 -1.19
C GLY A 413 -16.05 3.40 0.16
N GLY A 414 -15.27 3.18 1.22
CA GLY A 414 -15.65 3.60 2.56
C GLY A 414 -15.65 5.12 2.76
N VAL A 415 -14.65 5.82 2.23
CA VAL A 415 -14.62 7.28 2.26
C VAL A 415 -15.73 7.85 1.37
N SER A 416 -15.91 7.35 0.15
CA SER A 416 -16.98 7.81 -0.75
C SER A 416 -18.36 7.62 -0.13
N GLN A 417 -18.65 6.45 0.43
CA GLN A 417 -19.93 6.19 1.10
C GLN A 417 -20.14 7.11 2.30
N ARG A 418 -19.14 7.28 3.17
CA ARG A 418 -19.28 8.14 4.36
C ARG A 418 -19.47 9.60 4.02
N VAL A 419 -18.78 10.11 3.00
CA VAL A 419 -18.99 11.49 2.55
C VAL A 419 -20.38 11.63 1.93
N ALA A 420 -20.83 10.66 1.13
CA ALA A 420 -22.19 10.67 0.60
C ALA A 420 -23.24 10.66 1.71
N ASP A 421 -23.14 9.76 2.69
CA ASP A 421 -24.06 9.70 3.83
C ASP A 421 -24.05 11.01 4.65
N TRP A 422 -22.89 11.65 4.79
CA TRP A 422 -22.76 12.93 5.48
C TRP A 422 -23.42 14.09 4.72
N LEU A 423 -23.22 14.14 3.39
CA LEU A 423 -23.82 15.17 2.53
C LEU A 423 -25.34 14.99 2.38
N ASP A 424 -25.81 13.74 2.28
CA ASP A 424 -27.22 13.40 2.08
C ASP A 424 -28.04 13.48 3.40
N GLY A 425 -27.38 13.33 4.55
CA GLY A 425 -28.00 13.49 5.86
C GLY A 425 -29.10 12.45 6.14
N THR A 426 -30.36 12.90 6.17
CA THR A 426 -31.53 12.05 6.51
C THR A 426 -32.35 11.59 5.29
N GLY A 427 -31.97 11.89 4.05
CA GLY A 427 -32.75 11.44 2.89
C GLY A 427 -32.12 11.69 1.52
N ALA A 428 -32.60 10.94 0.53
CA ALA A 428 -32.14 10.77 -0.86
C ALA A 428 -32.12 12.04 -1.74
N THR A 429 -31.46 13.09 -1.27
CA THR A 429 -31.26 14.35 -1.99
C THR A 429 -30.25 14.21 -3.12
N ILE A 430 -29.30 13.28 -2.99
CA ILE A 430 -28.32 12.97 -4.03
C ILE A 430 -28.37 11.46 -4.39
N PRO A 431 -28.06 11.10 -5.64
CA PRO A 431 -27.93 9.70 -6.05
C PRO A 431 -26.90 8.90 -5.25
N GLY A 432 -25.87 9.55 -4.69
CA GLY A 432 -24.80 8.92 -3.94
C GLY A 432 -23.73 8.28 -4.82
N PRO A 433 -22.85 7.43 -4.25
CA PRO A 433 -21.67 6.92 -4.93
C PRO A 433 -22.00 5.84 -5.98
N PRO A 434 -21.04 5.48 -6.84
CA PRO A 434 -21.13 4.39 -7.79
C PRO A 434 -21.68 3.09 -7.18
N VAL A 435 -22.59 2.45 -7.92
CA VAL A 435 -23.27 1.20 -7.55
C VAL A 435 -22.28 0.12 -7.17
N LEU A 436 -21.16 0.04 -7.89
CA LEU A 436 -20.12 -0.95 -7.61
C LEU A 436 -19.56 -0.83 -6.19
N LEU A 437 -19.42 0.38 -5.65
CA LEU A 437 -18.89 0.58 -4.30
C LEU A 437 -19.85 0.01 -3.26
N THR A 438 -21.16 0.11 -3.49
CA THR A 438 -22.19 -0.54 -2.66
C THR A 438 -22.12 -2.07 -2.77
N TRP A 439 -21.92 -2.62 -3.97
CA TRP A 439 -21.70 -4.06 -4.15
C TRP A 439 -20.43 -4.54 -3.42
N GLN A 440 -19.33 -3.81 -3.52
CA GLN A 440 -18.09 -4.14 -2.81
C GLN A 440 -18.25 -4.05 -1.29
N ALA A 441 -19.02 -3.07 -0.79
CA ALA A 441 -19.37 -2.98 0.62
C ALA A 441 -20.13 -4.23 1.11
N SER A 442 -21.10 -4.72 0.33
CA SER A 442 -21.89 -5.92 0.66
C SER A 442 -21.07 -7.22 0.71
N VAL A 443 -19.87 -7.24 0.11
CA VAL A 443 -18.94 -8.37 0.18
C VAL A 443 -18.24 -8.47 1.55
N ILE A 444 -18.07 -7.35 2.25
CA ILE A 444 -17.30 -7.29 3.51
C ILE A 444 -17.89 -8.24 4.58
N PRO A 445 -19.20 -8.22 4.90
CA PRO A 445 -19.79 -9.16 5.84
C PRO A 445 -19.54 -10.63 5.48
N LEU A 446 -19.63 -10.98 4.19
CA LEU A 446 -19.43 -12.34 3.72
C LEU A 446 -17.98 -12.79 3.90
N VAL A 447 -17.02 -11.92 3.58
CA VAL A 447 -15.60 -12.18 3.83
C VAL A 447 -15.32 -12.32 5.33
N LEU A 448 -15.95 -11.51 6.18
CA LEU A 448 -15.82 -11.62 7.63
C LEU A 448 -16.39 -12.92 8.16
N VAL A 449 -17.53 -13.40 7.66
CA VAL A 449 -18.09 -14.71 8.04
C VAL A 449 -17.11 -15.83 7.69
N VAL A 450 -16.52 -15.81 6.49
CA VAL A 450 -15.50 -16.79 6.08
C VAL A 450 -14.28 -16.72 7.01
N LEU A 451 -13.79 -15.51 7.31
CA LEU A 451 -12.64 -15.30 8.19
C LEU A 451 -12.92 -15.81 9.61
N LEU A 452 -14.07 -15.43 10.20
CA LEU A 452 -14.47 -15.84 11.54
C LEU A 452 -14.66 -17.36 11.63
N GLY A 453 -15.29 -17.98 10.61
CA GLY A 453 -15.42 -19.43 10.51
C GLY A 453 -14.06 -20.12 10.46
N HIS A 454 -13.11 -19.57 9.70
CA HIS A 454 -11.75 -20.12 9.61
C HIS A 454 -10.97 -19.95 10.93
N CYS A 455 -11.08 -18.79 11.58
CA CYS A 455 -10.50 -18.53 12.90
C CYS A 455 -11.08 -19.46 13.97
N ALA A 456 -12.40 -19.66 14.00
CA ALA A 456 -13.05 -20.58 14.93
C ALA A 456 -12.60 -22.03 14.70
N TRP A 457 -12.44 -22.45 13.45
CA TRP A 457 -11.89 -23.76 13.10
C TRP A 457 -10.44 -23.92 13.57
N LEU A 458 -9.59 -22.92 13.35
CA LEU A 458 -8.19 -22.91 13.82
C LEU A 458 -8.11 -22.91 15.35
N GLY A 459 -8.91 -22.10 16.03
CA GLY A 459 -8.99 -22.04 17.48
C GLY A 459 -9.42 -23.37 18.09
N ARG A 460 -10.46 -24.00 17.52
CA ARG A 460 -10.91 -25.34 17.91
C ARG A 460 -9.81 -26.38 17.72
N ARG A 461 -9.06 -26.29 16.62
CA ARG A 461 -7.94 -27.21 16.33
C ARG A 461 -6.78 -27.01 17.31
N ALA A 462 -6.40 -25.77 17.58
CA ALA A 462 -5.32 -25.46 18.54
C ALA A 462 -5.71 -25.89 19.96
N TRP A 463 -6.97 -25.70 20.35
CA TRP A 463 -7.48 -26.21 21.62
C TRP A 463 -7.38 -27.74 21.70
N ARG A 464 -7.81 -28.47 20.66
CA ARG A 464 -7.66 -29.93 20.59
C ARG A 464 -6.19 -30.38 20.62
N ALA A 465 -5.32 -29.70 19.89
CA ALA A 465 -3.89 -29.99 19.87
C ALA A 465 -3.24 -29.74 21.24
N GLY A 466 -3.58 -28.64 21.91
CA GLY A 466 -3.10 -28.34 23.26
C GLY A 466 -3.51 -29.41 24.27
N ARG A 467 -4.74 -29.95 24.17
CA ARG A 467 -5.16 -31.09 25.01
C ARG A 467 -4.36 -32.37 24.71
N ALA A 468 -4.09 -32.67 23.44
CA ALA A 468 -3.32 -33.85 23.05
C ALA A 468 -1.84 -33.76 23.48
N GLN A 469 -1.28 -32.55 23.58
CA GLN A 469 0.10 -32.31 23.99
C GLN A 469 0.34 -32.45 25.49
N LEU A 470 -0.71 -32.56 26.33
CA LEU A 470 -0.55 -32.66 27.78
C LEU A 470 0.31 -33.87 28.17
N GLY A 471 -0.01 -35.06 27.63
CA GLY A 471 0.77 -36.27 27.91
C GLY A 471 2.20 -36.19 27.39
N THR A 472 2.42 -35.57 26.23
CA THR A 472 3.76 -35.38 25.66
C THR A 472 4.62 -34.46 26.54
N VAL A 473 4.08 -33.33 26.99
CA VAL A 473 4.79 -32.40 27.88
C VAL A 473 5.15 -33.09 29.20
N GLU A 474 4.22 -33.87 29.78
CA GLU A 474 4.52 -34.64 30.99
C GLU A 474 5.62 -35.68 30.78
N SER A 475 5.66 -36.34 29.61
CA SER A 475 6.69 -37.35 29.30
C SER A 475 8.09 -36.76 29.03
N GLU A 476 8.18 -35.51 28.58
CA GLU A 476 9.45 -34.83 28.29
C GLU A 476 10.17 -34.34 29.55
N TYR A 477 9.44 -34.14 30.65
CA TYR A 477 9.98 -33.65 31.92
C TYR A 477 9.69 -34.64 33.08
N PRO A 478 10.17 -35.90 33.00
CA PRO A 478 9.80 -36.95 33.96
C PRO A 478 10.36 -36.71 35.37
N ALA A 479 11.44 -35.94 35.51
CA ALA A 479 12.10 -35.64 36.78
C ALA A 479 11.58 -34.37 37.48
N GLU A 480 10.72 -33.59 36.83
CA GLU A 480 10.17 -32.35 37.38
C GLU A 480 8.87 -32.61 38.17
N PRO A 481 8.58 -31.84 39.23
CA PRO A 481 7.31 -31.94 39.94
C PRO A 481 6.11 -31.71 39.01
N LYS A 482 5.12 -32.60 39.07
CA LYS A 482 3.91 -32.52 38.23
C LYS A 482 3.03 -31.34 38.65
N ASP A 483 3.10 -30.24 37.88
CA ASP A 483 2.19 -29.10 37.99
C ASP A 483 1.26 -29.03 36.77
N ALA A 484 0.00 -29.41 36.98
CA ALA A 484 -1.04 -29.41 35.94
C ALA A 484 -1.32 -28.01 35.35
N ALA A 485 -1.08 -26.93 36.09
CA ALA A 485 -1.21 -25.57 35.57
C ALA A 485 -0.02 -25.20 34.66
N ARG A 486 1.22 -25.53 35.07
CA ARG A 486 2.42 -25.34 34.24
C ARG A 486 2.36 -26.18 32.97
N THR A 487 2.00 -27.47 33.05
CA THR A 487 1.81 -28.35 31.88
C THR A 487 0.78 -27.78 30.91
N ARG A 488 -0.39 -27.34 31.41
CA ARG A 488 -1.41 -26.70 30.56
C ARG A 488 -0.92 -25.41 29.91
N ARG A 489 -0.14 -24.58 30.61
CA ARG A 489 0.47 -23.37 30.04
C ARG A 489 1.44 -23.72 28.92
N ILE A 490 2.36 -24.67 29.13
CA ILE A 490 3.34 -25.11 28.11
C ILE A 490 2.61 -25.68 26.88
N ALA A 491 1.67 -26.60 27.08
CA ALA A 491 0.91 -27.22 26.00
C ALA A 491 0.08 -26.19 25.21
N ARG A 492 -0.55 -25.23 25.89
CA ARG A 492 -1.27 -24.12 25.24
C ARG A 492 -0.31 -23.23 24.46
N SER A 493 0.84 -22.86 25.01
CA SER A 493 1.84 -22.04 24.31
C SER A 493 2.37 -22.73 23.05
N ARG A 494 2.69 -24.03 23.12
CA ARG A 494 3.09 -24.83 21.94
C ARG A 494 1.98 -24.87 20.88
N ALA A 495 0.73 -25.09 21.29
CA ALA A 495 -0.41 -25.13 20.37
C ALA A 495 -0.73 -23.77 19.74
N MET A 496 -0.55 -22.67 20.49
CA MET A 496 -0.69 -21.30 19.96
C MET A 496 0.44 -20.93 19.02
N ALA A 497 1.68 -21.31 19.32
CA ALA A 497 2.81 -21.11 18.44
C ALA A 497 2.58 -21.78 17.07
N ALA A 498 2.03 -23.00 17.04
CA ALA A 498 1.72 -23.70 15.78
C ALA A 498 0.63 -23.02 14.91
N LEU A 499 -0.08 -22.00 15.41
CA LEU A 499 -1.01 -21.22 14.59
C LEU A 499 -0.31 -20.27 13.62
N THR A 500 0.91 -19.82 13.92
CA THR A 500 1.65 -18.93 13.02
C THR A 500 1.96 -19.61 11.69
N ASP A 501 2.23 -20.92 11.72
CA ASP A 501 2.40 -21.77 10.52
C ASP A 501 1.12 -21.86 9.65
N ARG A 502 -0.04 -21.48 10.20
CA ARG A 502 -1.33 -21.46 9.48
C ARG A 502 -1.67 -20.11 8.88
N GLY A 503 -0.92 -19.06 9.19
CA GLY A 503 -1.11 -17.72 8.64
C GLY A 503 -1.23 -17.69 7.11
N PRO A 504 -0.34 -18.37 6.34
CA PRO A 504 -0.45 -18.42 4.88
C PRO A 504 -1.77 -19.03 4.38
N ARG A 505 -2.31 -20.03 5.09
CA ARG A 505 -3.61 -20.64 4.72
C ARG A 505 -4.75 -19.66 4.93
N LEU A 506 -4.76 -18.95 6.06
CA LEU A 506 -5.76 -17.94 6.37
C LEU A 506 -5.74 -16.83 5.31
N LEU A 507 -4.56 -16.30 4.99
CA LEU A 507 -4.39 -15.32 3.91
C LEU A 507 -4.90 -15.85 2.57
N GLY A 508 -4.58 -17.09 2.22
CA GLY A 508 -5.02 -17.70 0.96
C GLY A 508 -6.53 -17.88 0.84
N VAL A 509 -7.18 -18.38 1.90
CA VAL A 509 -8.65 -18.55 1.93
C VAL A 509 -9.35 -17.20 1.85
N THR A 510 -8.90 -16.22 2.64
CA THR A 510 -9.46 -14.87 2.61
C THR A 510 -9.26 -14.23 1.24
N SER A 511 -8.06 -14.30 0.66
CA SER A 511 -7.78 -13.72 -0.66
C SER A 511 -8.61 -14.37 -1.78
N ALA A 512 -8.73 -15.69 -1.79
CA ALA A 512 -9.57 -16.39 -2.75
C ALA A 512 -11.05 -16.00 -2.61
N SER A 513 -11.55 -15.93 -1.38
CA SER A 513 -12.93 -15.52 -1.11
C SER A 513 -13.19 -14.07 -1.54
N THR A 514 -12.27 -13.15 -1.23
CA THR A 514 -12.34 -11.75 -1.66
C THR A 514 -12.33 -11.61 -3.17
N LEU A 515 -11.48 -12.37 -3.88
CA LEU A 515 -11.43 -12.33 -5.34
C LEU A 515 -12.73 -12.85 -5.97
N LEU A 516 -13.26 -13.97 -5.47
CA LEU A 516 -14.51 -14.58 -5.97
C LEU A 516 -15.72 -13.69 -5.71
N LEU A 517 -15.88 -13.22 -4.47
CA LEU A 517 -16.99 -12.35 -4.10
C LEU A 517 -16.88 -10.98 -4.78
N GLY A 518 -15.66 -10.44 -4.93
CA GLY A 518 -15.41 -9.21 -5.67
C GLY A 518 -15.74 -9.33 -7.16
N ALA A 519 -15.46 -10.48 -7.78
CA ALA A 519 -15.89 -10.76 -9.15
C ALA A 519 -17.42 -10.84 -9.25
N GLY A 520 -18.08 -11.48 -8.28
CA GLY A 520 -19.55 -11.50 -8.19
C GLY A 520 -20.15 -10.11 -8.04
N ALA A 521 -19.57 -9.27 -7.18
CA ALA A 521 -19.95 -7.87 -7.01
C ALA A 521 -19.79 -7.05 -8.29
N LEU A 522 -18.69 -7.24 -9.03
CA LEU A 522 -18.47 -6.60 -10.31
C LEU A 522 -19.51 -7.01 -11.35
N VAL A 523 -19.75 -8.32 -11.50
CA VAL A 523 -20.77 -8.85 -12.43
C VAL A 523 -22.15 -8.31 -12.05
N GLY A 524 -22.53 -8.39 -10.77
CA GLY A 524 -23.81 -7.90 -10.27
C GLY A 524 -24.02 -6.41 -10.54
N ALA A 525 -22.99 -5.58 -10.29
CA ALA A 525 -23.06 -4.15 -10.57
C ALA A 525 -23.21 -3.85 -12.07
N LEU A 526 -22.45 -4.53 -12.93
CA LEU A 526 -22.47 -4.30 -14.38
C LEU A 526 -23.76 -4.77 -15.05
N THR A 527 -24.33 -5.90 -14.59
CA THR A 527 -25.55 -6.47 -15.19
C THR A 527 -26.81 -5.76 -14.69
N SER A 528 -26.92 -5.51 -13.38
CA SER A 528 -28.14 -4.93 -12.80
C SER A 528 -28.19 -3.41 -12.89
N ARG A 529 -27.02 -2.73 -12.87
CA ARG A 529 -26.89 -1.27 -12.67
C ARG A 529 -27.66 -0.74 -11.45
N ARG A 530 -27.96 -1.62 -10.49
CA ARG A 530 -28.69 -1.34 -9.25
C ARG A 530 -27.87 -1.80 -8.06
N THR A 531 -28.16 -1.24 -6.89
CA THR A 531 -27.57 -1.71 -5.63
C THR A 531 -27.95 -3.18 -5.37
N PRO A 532 -27.20 -3.94 -4.54
CA PRO A 532 -27.55 -5.32 -4.21
C PRO A 532 -29.02 -5.51 -3.81
N ALA A 533 -29.53 -4.63 -2.94
CA ALA A 533 -30.94 -4.59 -2.53
C ALA A 533 -31.89 -4.41 -3.73
N GLY A 534 -31.65 -3.39 -4.55
CA GLY A 534 -32.50 -3.09 -5.72
C GLY A 534 -32.39 -4.11 -6.87
N ALA A 535 -31.31 -4.90 -6.91
CA ALA A 535 -31.16 -6.01 -7.83
C ALA A 535 -31.87 -7.29 -7.37
N ALA A 536 -32.07 -7.44 -6.04
CA ALA A 536 -32.79 -8.56 -5.45
C ALA A 536 -34.30 -8.28 -5.26
N GLU A 537 -34.75 -7.07 -5.55
CA GLU A 537 -36.17 -6.68 -5.51
C GLU A 537 -37.02 -7.57 -6.44
N GLY A 538 -38.11 -8.13 -5.90
CA GLY A 538 -38.97 -9.05 -6.65
C GLY A 538 -38.42 -10.48 -6.79
N SER A 539 -37.29 -10.79 -6.16
CA SER A 539 -36.79 -12.17 -6.02
C SER A 539 -37.41 -12.88 -4.81
N TYR A 540 -36.96 -14.12 -4.53
CA TYR A 540 -37.40 -14.85 -3.33
C TYR A 540 -37.07 -14.07 -2.05
N ALA A 541 -37.99 -14.06 -1.08
CA ALA A 541 -37.88 -13.27 0.16
C ALA A 541 -36.54 -13.46 0.89
N PHE A 542 -36.00 -14.68 0.90
CA PHE A 542 -34.70 -14.98 1.48
C PHE A 542 -33.54 -14.26 0.77
N VAL A 543 -33.54 -14.24 -0.57
CA VAL A 543 -32.51 -13.59 -1.38
C VAL A 543 -32.55 -12.08 -1.20
N GLN A 544 -33.75 -11.50 -1.23
CA GLN A 544 -33.95 -10.07 -0.99
C GLN A 544 -33.47 -9.68 0.42
N SER A 545 -33.93 -10.38 1.45
CA SER A 545 -33.52 -10.12 2.85
C SER A 545 -32.01 -10.29 3.05
N ALA A 546 -31.39 -11.28 2.40
CA ALA A 546 -29.94 -11.48 2.46
C ALA A 546 -29.18 -10.33 1.78
N ALA A 547 -29.64 -9.86 0.62
CA ALA A 547 -29.04 -8.73 -0.10
C ALA A 547 -29.15 -7.42 0.69
N ASP A 548 -30.34 -7.13 1.24
CA ASP A 548 -30.60 -5.98 2.09
C ASP A 548 -29.71 -5.99 3.34
N THR A 549 -29.64 -7.14 4.02
CA THR A 549 -28.81 -7.32 5.21
C THR A 549 -27.32 -7.15 4.89
N ALA A 550 -26.84 -7.76 3.80
CA ALA A 550 -25.43 -7.66 3.40
C ALA A 550 -25.05 -6.23 3.02
N GLN A 551 -25.92 -5.53 2.29
CA GLN A 551 -25.72 -4.12 1.94
C GLN A 551 -25.69 -3.23 3.19
N ALA A 552 -26.68 -3.36 4.06
CA ALA A 552 -26.77 -2.56 5.28
C ALA A 552 -25.58 -2.82 6.21
N LEU A 553 -25.28 -4.09 6.49
CA LEU A 553 -24.15 -4.47 7.35
C LEU A 553 -22.81 -4.04 6.73
N GLY A 554 -22.67 -4.17 5.41
CA GLY A 554 -21.50 -3.66 4.68
C GLY A 554 -21.29 -2.16 4.88
N SER A 555 -22.35 -1.36 4.75
CA SER A 555 -22.32 0.09 5.02
C SER A 555 -21.95 0.40 6.48
N TRP A 556 -22.51 -0.32 7.45
CA TRP A 556 -22.18 -0.16 8.87
C TRP A 556 -20.72 -0.51 9.18
N LEU A 557 -20.21 -1.61 8.62
CA LEU A 557 -18.83 -2.06 8.81
C LEU A 557 -17.82 -1.11 8.19
N ILE A 558 -18.14 -0.53 7.03
CA ILE A 558 -17.37 0.57 6.45
C ILE A 558 -17.30 1.75 7.41
N GLY A 559 -18.44 2.14 7.98
CA GLY A 559 -18.53 3.20 8.99
C GLY A 559 -17.67 2.95 10.21
N LEU A 560 -17.82 1.76 10.78
CA LEU A 560 -17.02 1.30 11.91
C LEU A 560 -15.53 1.31 11.56
N GLY A 561 -15.16 0.81 10.39
CA GLY A 561 -13.78 0.81 9.89
C GLY A 561 -13.21 2.22 9.76
N PHE A 562 -13.98 3.18 9.26
CA PHE A 562 -13.58 4.58 9.17
C PHE A 562 -13.39 5.23 10.55
N ILE A 563 -14.33 5.01 11.48
CA ILE A 563 -14.21 5.50 12.87
C ILE A 563 -12.98 4.90 13.54
N LEU A 564 -12.76 3.58 13.39
CA LEU A 564 -11.56 2.92 13.89
C LEU A 564 -10.30 3.50 13.27
N PHE A 565 -10.27 3.75 11.97
CA PHE A 565 -9.14 4.38 11.28
C PHE A 565 -8.81 5.76 11.86
N VAL A 566 -9.81 6.65 12.00
CA VAL A 566 -9.61 8.00 12.53
C VAL A 566 -9.21 7.97 14.01
N THR A 567 -9.87 7.15 14.82
CA THR A 567 -9.58 7.03 16.25
C THR A 567 -8.20 6.44 16.52
N TRP A 568 -7.79 5.40 15.79
CA TRP A 568 -6.44 4.83 15.87
C TRP A 568 -5.38 5.77 15.31
N GLY A 569 -5.67 6.51 14.24
CA GLY A 569 -4.77 7.55 13.73
C GLY A 569 -4.54 8.65 14.77
N ARG A 570 -5.61 9.16 15.38
CA ARG A 570 -5.53 10.14 16.48
C ARG A 570 -4.82 9.58 17.71
N ARG A 571 -5.04 8.31 18.05
CA ARG A 571 -4.37 7.65 19.17
C ARG A 571 -2.88 7.49 18.90
N ALA A 572 -2.47 7.01 17.72
CA ALA A 572 -1.07 6.87 17.34
C ALA A 572 -0.33 8.21 17.24
N TYR A 573 -1.06 9.29 16.92
CA TYR A 573 -0.52 10.65 17.00
C TYR A 573 -0.16 11.02 18.44
N LYS A 574 -1.06 10.78 19.41
CA LYS A 574 -0.91 11.21 20.80
C LYS A 574 -0.13 10.26 21.72
N ASP A 575 -0.19 8.95 21.47
CA ASP A 575 0.31 7.90 22.37
C ASP A 575 1.48 7.12 21.74
N PRO A 576 2.71 7.22 22.29
CA PRO A 576 3.87 6.48 21.80
C PRO A 576 3.70 4.96 21.79
N SER A 577 2.91 4.39 22.71
CA SER A 577 2.70 2.94 22.79
C SER A 577 1.84 2.43 21.63
N ALA A 578 0.74 3.12 21.32
CA ALA A 578 -0.09 2.85 20.14
C ALA A 578 0.69 3.08 18.83
N ARG A 579 1.55 4.10 18.80
CA ARG A 579 2.45 4.36 17.67
C ARG A 579 3.43 3.22 17.44
N ARG A 580 3.95 2.61 18.51
CA ARG A 580 4.84 1.44 18.42
C ARG A 580 4.14 0.24 17.78
N THR A 581 2.87 -0.02 18.11
CA THR A 581 2.10 -1.12 17.51
C THR A 581 1.90 -0.95 16.00
N ILE A 582 1.55 0.26 15.55
CA ILE A 582 1.46 0.56 14.10
C ILE A 582 2.86 0.54 13.46
N GLY A 583 3.88 1.01 14.20
CA GLY A 583 5.28 0.97 13.80
C GLY A 583 5.76 -0.44 13.45
N ILE A 584 5.35 -1.47 14.19
CA ILE A 584 5.66 -2.89 13.89
C ILE A 584 5.20 -3.30 12.49
N LEU A 585 3.99 -2.91 12.08
CA LEU A 585 3.47 -3.24 10.75
C LEU A 585 4.34 -2.59 9.66
N TRP A 586 4.80 -1.37 9.92
CA TRP A 586 5.64 -0.63 9.00
C TRP A 586 7.10 -1.11 9.00
N ASP A 587 7.64 -1.53 10.15
CA ASP A 587 8.92 -2.22 10.28
C ASP A 587 8.99 -3.39 9.31
N VAL A 588 7.98 -4.25 9.36
CA VAL A 588 7.89 -5.42 8.48
C VAL A 588 7.64 -5.00 7.03
N GLY A 589 6.76 -4.02 6.82
CA GLY A 589 6.33 -3.60 5.50
C GLY A 589 7.36 -2.83 4.68
N THR A 590 8.25 -2.09 5.34
CA THR A 590 9.28 -1.25 4.72
C THR A 590 10.70 -1.75 4.92
N PHE A 591 10.85 -2.91 5.57
CA PHE A 591 12.11 -3.65 5.56
C PHE A 591 12.63 -3.86 4.14
N TRP A 592 11.73 -4.14 3.18
CA TRP A 592 12.12 -4.39 1.80
C TRP A 592 12.13 -3.09 0.97
N PRO A 593 13.10 -2.92 0.05
CA PRO A 593 13.16 -1.72 -0.76
C PRO A 593 11.98 -1.64 -1.73
N ARG A 594 11.53 -0.40 -2.02
CA ARG A 594 10.44 -0.14 -2.97
C ARG A 594 10.76 -0.76 -4.34
N ALA A 595 9.78 -1.48 -4.88
CA ALA A 595 9.93 -2.24 -6.13
C ALA A 595 8.73 -2.10 -7.08
N ALA A 596 7.56 -1.79 -6.54
CA ALA A 596 6.30 -1.70 -7.26
C ALA A 596 5.63 -0.33 -7.15
N HIS A 597 5.55 0.24 -5.95
CA HIS A 597 4.83 1.50 -5.69
C HIS A 597 5.75 2.56 -5.07
N PRO A 598 5.83 3.78 -5.62
CA PRO A 598 6.78 4.82 -5.18
C PRO A 598 6.29 5.65 -3.99
N PHE A 599 4.98 5.71 -3.74
CA PHE A 599 4.39 6.48 -2.63
C PHE A 599 4.20 5.68 -1.33
N ALA A 600 4.64 4.42 -1.34
CA ALA A 600 4.75 3.67 -0.10
C ALA A 600 5.80 4.31 0.80
#